data_AF-A0A2M7W0W2-F1
#
_entry.id   AF-A0A2M7W0W2-F1
#
_cell.length_a   1.000
_cell.length_b   1.000
_cell.length_c   1.000
_cell.angle_alpha   90.00
_cell.angle_beta   90.00
_cell.angle_gamma   90.00
#
_symmetry.space_group_name_H-M   'P 1'
#
loop_
_entity.id
_entity.type
_entity.pdbx_description
1 polymer ?
#
loop_
_entity_poly.entity_id
_entity_poly.type
_entity_poly.pdbx_seq_one_letter_code
_entity_poly.pdbx_strand_id
1 'polypeptide(L)'
;MALIAATQQLWLLELRAGSSRYKGGLRDWVMETDFRLDKSPTKRCTELFVHTSGKMIDAINNELISYSSASFESMRAVAPNKVEPKSSAWLVISNYYASYFAANALMRLFGHFCTNLDARHTSIINETASLYSISLPTAEKKRLSSGVYAGVFKSSSDPSVILRSLESFKGGVHMQFWGGFHQFITEISQQIPNCTLPRDERDRALFELRAIKEGLAYDGYQSGGWLSEVRNSVNYRLEHGVWHPYANCEVDGKEFHKIVQKSFSQPMYPISNSATVPVLLRAAQLNASLVSWLYRSLEVLGDISSHQRRKCIVEGPLWVAKG
;
A
#
# COMPACT_ATOMS: atom_id res chain seq x y z
N MET A 1 -15.65 2.90 13.57
CA MET A 1 -14.25 3.31 13.27
C MET A 1 -14.31 4.44 12.28
N ALA A 2 -13.94 5.64 12.73
CA ALA A 2 -14.15 6.87 11.96
C ALA A 2 -13.36 6.87 10.64
N LEU A 3 -12.09 6.43 10.65
CA LEU A 3 -11.28 6.33 9.44
C LEU A 3 -11.91 5.43 8.38
N ILE A 4 -12.43 4.26 8.75
CA ILE A 4 -13.06 3.33 7.80
C ILE A 4 -14.32 3.95 7.20
N ALA A 5 -15.19 4.50 8.03
CA ALA A 5 -16.42 5.15 7.57
C ALA A 5 -16.12 6.31 6.61
N ALA A 6 -15.11 7.14 6.92
CA ALA A 6 -14.74 8.28 6.09
C ALA A 6 -14.12 7.83 4.77
N THR A 7 -13.18 6.87 4.83
CA THR A 7 -12.44 6.42 3.65
C THR A 7 -13.28 5.56 2.71
N GLN A 8 -14.29 4.84 3.21
CA GLN A 8 -15.21 4.07 2.38
C GLN A 8 -15.93 4.91 1.31
N GLN A 9 -16.19 6.19 1.61
CA GLN A 9 -16.82 7.12 0.66
C GLN A 9 -15.89 7.53 -0.50
N LEU A 10 -14.59 7.28 -0.35
CA LEU A 10 -13.55 7.63 -1.31
C LEU A 10 -13.04 6.41 -2.10
N TRP A 11 -13.55 5.21 -1.81
CA TRP A 11 -13.16 4.01 -2.54
C TRP A 11 -13.67 4.04 -3.97
N LEU A 12 -12.93 3.39 -4.86
CA LEU A 12 -13.31 3.17 -6.24
C LEU A 12 -14.60 2.32 -6.29
N LEU A 13 -15.71 2.91 -6.74
CA LEU A 13 -17.05 2.32 -6.62
C LEU A 13 -17.20 1.03 -7.43
N GLU A 14 -16.48 0.92 -8.54
CA GLU A 14 -16.43 -0.21 -9.45
C GLU A 14 -15.87 -1.47 -8.76
N LEU A 15 -15.11 -1.28 -7.67
CA LEU A 15 -14.69 -2.39 -6.81
C LEU A 15 -15.88 -3.07 -6.11
N ARG A 16 -17.11 -2.59 -6.21
CA ARG A 16 -18.28 -3.32 -5.65
C ARG A 16 -18.86 -4.32 -6.65
N ALA A 17 -18.70 -4.03 -7.94
CA ALA A 17 -19.32 -4.76 -9.05
C ALA A 17 -18.35 -5.67 -9.82
N GLY A 18 -17.04 -5.41 -9.76
CA GLY A 18 -16.04 -6.13 -10.55
C GLY A 18 -16.03 -7.65 -10.34
N SER A 19 -15.73 -8.39 -11.42
CA SER A 19 -15.64 -9.85 -11.42
C SER A 19 -14.18 -10.30 -11.28
N SER A 20 -13.90 -11.38 -10.58
CA SER A 20 -12.53 -11.88 -10.39
C SER A 20 -12.00 -12.73 -11.57
N ARG A 21 -12.49 -12.52 -12.79
CA ARG A 21 -12.16 -13.40 -13.93
C ARG A 21 -10.77 -13.15 -14.49
N TYR A 22 -10.25 -11.93 -14.41
CA TYR A 22 -8.89 -11.60 -14.82
C TYR A 22 -7.88 -12.06 -13.76
N LYS A 23 -6.77 -12.67 -14.21
CA LYS A 23 -5.70 -13.18 -13.34
C LYS A 23 -4.42 -12.34 -13.36
N GLY A 24 -4.33 -11.33 -14.22
CA GLY A 24 -3.16 -10.46 -14.33
C GLY A 24 -3.17 -9.32 -13.31
N GLY A 25 -2.02 -8.69 -13.14
CA GLY A 25 -1.87 -7.43 -12.39
C GLY A 25 -1.86 -6.20 -13.28
N LEU A 26 -1.53 -5.05 -12.69
CA LEU A 26 -1.45 -3.77 -13.40
C LEU A 26 -0.39 -3.76 -14.49
N ARG A 27 0.70 -4.48 -14.25
CA ARG A 27 1.76 -4.66 -15.25
C ARG A 27 1.26 -5.42 -16.47
N ASP A 28 0.51 -6.50 -16.25
CA ASP A 28 -0.06 -7.29 -17.34
C ASP A 28 -1.06 -6.45 -18.14
N TRP A 29 -1.86 -5.61 -17.47
CA TRP A 29 -2.73 -4.64 -18.14
C TRP A 29 -1.95 -3.67 -19.05
N VAL A 30 -0.79 -3.17 -18.62
CA VAL A 30 0.09 -2.35 -19.49
C VAL A 30 0.55 -3.14 -20.71
N MET A 31 0.91 -4.41 -20.54
CA MET A 31 1.35 -5.28 -21.65
C MET A 31 0.25 -5.55 -22.67
N GLU A 32 -1.03 -5.50 -22.27
CA GLU A 32 -2.17 -5.70 -23.17
C GLU A 32 -2.48 -4.49 -24.06
N THR A 33 -1.84 -3.34 -23.84
CA THR A 33 -2.03 -2.11 -24.64
C THR A 33 -3.48 -1.64 -24.74
N ASP A 34 -4.32 -1.91 -23.73
CA ASP A 34 -5.72 -1.46 -23.68
C ASP A 34 -5.84 0.02 -23.27
N PHE A 35 -5.03 0.86 -23.89
CA PHE A 35 -4.97 2.30 -23.68
C PHE A 35 -4.45 3.05 -24.91
N ARG A 36 -4.80 4.33 -24.98
CA ARG A 36 -4.21 5.31 -25.90
C ARG A 36 -3.40 6.36 -25.12
N LEU A 37 -2.57 7.10 -25.83
CA LEU A 37 -1.93 8.31 -25.32
C LEU A 37 -2.39 9.50 -26.15
N ASP A 38 -2.49 10.67 -25.51
CA ASP A 38 -2.73 11.96 -26.19
C ASP A 38 -1.53 12.91 -26.09
N LYS A 39 -0.57 12.58 -25.21
CA LYS A 39 0.60 13.40 -24.92
C LYS A 39 1.83 12.53 -24.87
N SER A 40 2.97 13.13 -25.21
CA SER A 40 4.27 12.48 -25.11
C SER A 40 4.48 11.91 -23.71
N PRO A 41 4.76 10.60 -23.55
CA PRO A 41 5.16 10.04 -22.27
C PRO A 41 6.52 10.63 -21.88
N THR A 42 6.68 10.99 -20.61
CA THR A 42 7.93 11.54 -20.08
C THR A 42 8.40 10.75 -18.87
N LYS A 43 9.68 10.86 -18.54
CA LYS A 43 10.27 10.23 -17.35
C LYS A 43 9.50 10.56 -16.06
N ARG A 44 8.94 11.77 -15.95
CA ARG A 44 8.30 12.25 -14.73
C ARG A 44 6.83 11.88 -14.65
N CYS A 45 6.13 11.92 -15.78
CA CYS A 45 4.69 11.74 -15.83
C CYS A 45 4.25 11.22 -17.19
N THR A 46 3.31 10.29 -17.19
CA THR A 46 2.57 9.88 -18.38
C THR A 46 1.10 9.63 -17.99
N GLU A 47 0.19 9.84 -18.92
CA GLU A 47 -1.24 9.59 -18.77
C GLU A 47 -1.67 8.65 -19.88
N LEU A 48 -2.28 7.53 -19.48
CA LEU A 48 -2.76 6.48 -20.37
C LEU A 48 -4.29 6.52 -20.32
N PHE A 49 -4.94 6.84 -21.43
CA PHE A 49 -6.41 6.86 -21.51
C PHE A 49 -6.90 5.44 -21.78
N VAL A 50 -7.69 4.91 -20.86
CA VAL A 50 -8.13 3.51 -20.84
C VAL A 50 -9.28 3.32 -21.83
N HIS A 51 -9.18 2.32 -22.70
CA HIS A 51 -10.28 2.02 -23.64
C HIS A 51 -11.46 1.37 -22.94
N THR A 52 -11.20 0.36 -22.09
CA THR A 52 -12.23 -0.29 -21.28
C THR A 52 -11.83 -0.34 -19.81
N SER A 53 -12.64 0.27 -18.94
CA SER A 53 -12.34 0.29 -17.50
C SER A 53 -12.38 -1.10 -16.87
N GLY A 54 -13.14 -2.04 -17.45
CA GLY A 54 -13.31 -3.40 -16.91
C GLY A 54 -12.00 -4.14 -16.64
N LYS A 55 -11.08 -4.18 -17.62
CA LYS A 55 -9.79 -4.87 -17.44
C LYS A 55 -8.90 -4.20 -16.40
N MET A 56 -8.88 -2.87 -16.36
CA MET A 56 -8.13 -2.12 -15.36
C MET A 56 -8.67 -2.36 -13.95
N ILE A 57 -10.00 -2.34 -13.80
CA ILE A 57 -10.68 -2.67 -12.54
C ILE A 57 -10.35 -4.10 -12.11
N ASP A 58 -10.37 -5.05 -13.03
CA ASP A 58 -10.07 -6.44 -12.70
C ASP A 58 -8.59 -6.64 -12.33
N ALA A 59 -7.66 -5.92 -12.96
CA ALA A 59 -6.24 -5.89 -12.57
C ALA A 59 -6.05 -5.34 -11.14
N ILE A 60 -6.70 -4.20 -10.82
CA ILE A 60 -6.71 -3.63 -9.46
C ILE A 60 -7.30 -4.64 -8.46
N ASN A 61 -8.39 -5.32 -8.80
CA ASN A 61 -9.04 -6.31 -7.95
C ASN A 61 -8.14 -7.49 -7.61
N ASN A 62 -7.49 -8.04 -8.64
CA ASN A 62 -6.62 -9.20 -8.48
C ASN A 62 -5.42 -8.86 -7.57
N GLU A 63 -4.80 -7.69 -7.77
CA GLU A 63 -3.73 -7.24 -6.89
C GLU A 63 -4.23 -6.91 -5.48
N LEU A 64 -5.41 -6.29 -5.33
CA LEU A 64 -6.03 -6.04 -4.03
C LEU A 64 -6.17 -7.35 -3.24
N ILE A 65 -6.70 -8.40 -3.86
CA ILE A 65 -6.88 -9.72 -3.23
C ILE A 65 -5.51 -10.33 -2.87
N SER A 66 -4.56 -10.30 -3.81
CA SER A 66 -3.23 -10.89 -3.64
C SER A 66 -2.44 -10.22 -2.53
N TYR A 67 -2.35 -8.88 -2.54
CA TYR A 67 -1.67 -8.12 -1.49
C TYR A 67 -2.37 -8.24 -0.15
N SER A 68 -3.71 -8.29 -0.12
CA SER A 68 -4.42 -8.47 1.14
C SER A 68 -4.17 -9.83 1.77
N SER A 69 -4.14 -10.88 0.94
CA SER A 69 -3.86 -12.24 1.40
C SER A 69 -2.43 -12.33 1.92
N ALA A 70 -1.45 -11.84 1.14
CA ALA A 70 -0.04 -11.81 1.55
C ALA A 70 0.18 -11.00 2.84
N SER A 71 -0.54 -9.90 3.02
CA SER A 71 -0.52 -9.10 4.26
C SER A 71 -0.95 -9.93 5.47
N PHE A 72 -2.09 -10.60 5.39
CA PHE A 72 -2.63 -11.37 6.50
C PHE A 72 -1.85 -12.65 6.78
N GLU A 73 -1.40 -13.38 5.76
CA GLU A 73 -0.49 -14.52 5.92
C GLU A 73 0.80 -14.09 6.65
N SER A 74 1.42 -12.99 6.18
CA SER A 74 2.64 -12.46 6.79
C SER A 74 2.41 -12.04 8.24
N MET A 75 1.27 -11.41 8.55
CA MET A 75 0.95 -10.97 9.90
C MET A 75 0.74 -12.14 10.86
N ARG A 76 0.12 -13.23 10.39
CA ARG A 76 -0.10 -14.44 11.21
C ARG A 76 1.18 -15.22 11.45
N ALA A 77 2.10 -15.20 10.48
CA ALA A 77 3.42 -15.78 10.63
C ALA A 77 4.29 -15.07 11.69
N VAL A 78 3.90 -13.88 12.16
CA VAL A 78 4.55 -13.21 13.29
C VAL A 78 4.23 -13.95 14.58
N ALA A 79 5.02 -14.97 14.91
CA ALA A 79 4.89 -15.75 16.14
C ALA A 79 6.27 -15.98 16.79
N PRO A 80 6.43 -15.77 18.11
CA PRO A 80 7.71 -15.96 18.79
C PRO A 80 8.27 -17.37 18.57
N ASN A 81 9.58 -17.46 18.31
CA ASN A 81 10.24 -18.75 18.19
C ASN A 81 10.27 -19.45 19.56
N LYS A 82 9.77 -20.69 19.63
CA LYS A 82 9.74 -21.48 20.86
C LYS A 82 11.13 -21.92 21.34
N VAL A 83 12.05 -22.16 20.39
CA VAL A 83 13.42 -22.62 20.66
C VAL A 83 14.33 -21.43 20.98
N GLU A 84 14.14 -20.30 20.28
CA GLU A 84 14.92 -19.08 20.48
C GLU A 84 14.01 -17.88 20.78
N PRO A 85 13.44 -17.77 21.99
CA PRO A 85 12.46 -16.73 22.31
C PRO A 85 12.98 -15.29 22.20
N LYS A 86 14.30 -15.10 22.23
CA LYS A 86 14.97 -13.80 22.06
C LYS A 86 15.14 -13.39 20.59
N SER A 87 14.97 -14.33 19.66
CA SER A 87 15.04 -14.08 18.22
C SER A 87 13.77 -13.37 17.74
N SER A 88 13.83 -12.04 17.76
CA SER A 88 12.73 -11.17 17.34
C SER A 88 12.92 -10.61 15.94
N ALA A 89 14.07 -10.84 15.29
CA ALA A 89 14.38 -10.22 14.01
C ALA A 89 13.37 -10.58 12.91
N TRP A 90 13.06 -11.87 12.77
CA TRP A 90 12.06 -12.33 11.80
C TRP A 90 10.64 -11.90 12.14
N LEU A 91 10.33 -11.65 13.42
CA LEU A 91 9.04 -11.06 13.83
C LEU A 91 8.91 -9.65 13.26
N VAL A 92 9.96 -8.83 13.40
CA VAL A 92 10.00 -7.46 12.90
C VAL A 92 9.93 -7.45 11.37
N ILE A 93 10.71 -8.29 10.70
CA ILE A 93 10.75 -8.36 9.23
C ILE A 93 9.39 -8.80 8.68
N SER A 94 8.78 -9.85 9.24
CA SER A 94 7.48 -10.34 8.78
C SER A 94 6.37 -9.32 9.03
N ASN A 95 6.40 -8.64 10.17
CA ASN A 95 5.46 -7.57 10.50
C ASN A 95 5.59 -6.36 9.56
N TYR A 96 6.81 -6.01 9.14
CA TYR A 96 7.04 -5.00 8.11
C TYR A 96 6.45 -5.40 6.76
N TYR A 97 6.68 -6.64 6.30
CA TYR A 97 6.13 -7.07 5.01
C TYR A 97 4.61 -7.15 5.04
N ALA A 98 4.02 -7.56 6.16
CA ALA A 98 2.58 -7.51 6.37
C ALA A 98 2.03 -6.09 6.14
N SER A 99 2.65 -5.07 6.75
CA SER A 99 2.20 -3.68 6.57
C SER A 99 2.51 -3.11 5.18
N TYR A 100 3.62 -3.51 4.55
CA TYR A 100 3.97 -3.14 3.18
C TYR A 100 2.92 -3.65 2.18
N PHE A 101 2.50 -4.90 2.33
CA PHE A 101 1.41 -5.47 1.54
C PHE A 101 0.06 -4.82 1.87
N ALA A 102 -0.19 -4.52 3.15
CA ALA A 102 -1.41 -3.82 3.54
C ALA A 102 -1.52 -2.43 2.92
N ALA A 103 -0.44 -1.64 2.96
CA ALA A 103 -0.39 -0.32 2.34
C ALA A 103 -0.63 -0.40 0.82
N ASN A 104 -0.06 -1.41 0.15
CA ASN A 104 -0.32 -1.67 -1.27
C ASN A 104 -1.80 -1.96 -1.55
N ALA A 105 -2.43 -2.84 -0.77
CA ALA A 105 -3.84 -3.16 -0.89
C ALA A 105 -4.74 -1.95 -0.57
N LEU A 106 -4.40 -1.19 0.47
CA LEU A 106 -5.12 0.02 0.86
C LEU A 106 -5.15 1.04 -0.26
N MET A 107 -4.01 1.37 -0.90
CA MET A 107 -3.99 2.30 -2.05
C MET A 107 -4.97 1.87 -3.15
N ARG A 108 -5.02 0.56 -3.45
CA ARG A 108 -5.84 -0.03 -4.52
C ARG A 108 -7.33 0.13 -4.27
N LEU A 109 -7.77 0.20 -3.01
CA LEU A 109 -9.17 0.51 -2.68
C LEU A 109 -9.61 1.87 -3.22
N PHE A 110 -8.69 2.82 -3.40
CA PHE A 110 -8.97 4.19 -3.87
C PHE A 110 -8.59 4.38 -5.35
N GLY A 111 -8.20 3.31 -6.05
CA GLY A 111 -7.66 3.42 -7.41
C GLY A 111 -6.22 3.98 -7.46
N HIS A 112 -5.55 4.14 -6.32
CA HIS A 112 -4.13 4.48 -6.25
C HIS A 112 -3.28 3.20 -6.24
N PHE A 113 -2.05 3.28 -6.72
CA PHE A 113 -1.10 2.17 -6.62
C PHE A 113 0.33 2.65 -6.76
N CYS A 114 1.28 1.77 -6.39
CA CYS A 114 2.66 1.87 -6.83
C CYS A 114 2.98 0.64 -7.66
N THR A 115 3.70 0.81 -8.77
CA THR A 115 4.12 -0.29 -9.63
C THR A 115 5.54 -0.06 -10.15
N ASN A 116 6.30 -1.14 -10.30
CA ASN A 116 7.61 -1.08 -10.94
C ASN A 116 7.45 -1.44 -12.41
N LEU A 117 7.78 -0.50 -13.29
CA LEU A 117 7.80 -0.71 -14.73
C LEU A 117 9.22 -1.07 -15.15
N ASP A 118 9.40 -2.29 -15.66
CA ASP A 118 10.66 -2.70 -16.29
C ASP A 118 10.79 -2.13 -17.71
N ALA A 119 11.90 -2.43 -18.39
CA ALA A 119 12.19 -1.92 -19.73
C ALA A 119 11.10 -2.29 -20.76
N ARG A 120 10.50 -3.49 -20.63
CA ARG A 120 9.46 -3.97 -21.55
C ARG A 120 8.19 -3.14 -21.43
N HIS A 121 7.74 -2.89 -20.21
CA HIS A 121 6.55 -2.06 -19.97
C HIS A 121 6.74 -0.64 -20.52
N THR A 122 7.90 -0.03 -20.28
CA THR A 122 8.17 1.32 -20.78
C THR A 122 8.38 1.38 -22.29
N SER A 123 8.93 0.31 -22.90
CA SER A 123 9.03 0.19 -24.36
C SER A 123 7.64 0.18 -24.98
N ILE A 124 6.74 -0.65 -24.47
CA ILE A 124 5.35 -0.74 -24.96
C ILE A 124 4.66 0.62 -24.89
N ILE A 125 4.76 1.35 -23.78
CA ILE A 125 4.14 2.69 -23.69
C ILE A 125 4.72 3.66 -24.74
N ASN A 126 6.04 3.64 -24.95
CA ASN A 126 6.71 4.49 -25.95
C ASN A 126 6.36 4.08 -27.39
N GLU A 127 6.22 2.78 -27.66
CA GLU A 127 5.78 2.23 -28.95
C GLU A 127 4.32 2.61 -29.23
N THR A 128 3.43 2.47 -28.25
CA THR A 128 2.04 2.93 -28.36
C THR A 128 1.97 4.43 -28.68
N ALA A 129 2.78 5.26 -28.04
CA ALA A 129 2.86 6.68 -28.38
C ALA A 129 3.24 6.90 -29.86
N SER A 130 4.19 6.11 -30.37
CA SER A 130 4.61 6.17 -31.78
C SER A 130 3.49 5.74 -32.74
N LEU A 131 2.68 4.74 -32.38
CA LEU A 131 1.50 4.33 -33.17
C LEU A 131 0.46 5.45 -33.30
N TYR A 132 0.31 6.29 -32.26
CA TYR A 132 -0.54 7.48 -32.30
C TYR A 132 0.14 8.72 -32.88
N SER A 133 1.31 8.57 -33.53
CA SER A 133 2.10 9.68 -34.08
C SER A 133 2.50 10.73 -33.04
N ILE A 134 2.61 10.33 -31.76
CA ILE A 134 3.05 11.19 -30.67
C ILE A 134 4.58 11.14 -30.60
N SER A 135 5.20 12.29 -30.81
CA SER A 135 6.66 12.41 -30.72
C SER A 135 7.15 12.20 -29.29
N LEU A 136 8.16 11.33 -29.12
CA LEU A 136 8.85 11.13 -27.85
C LEU A 136 9.83 12.28 -27.57
N PRO A 137 10.22 12.51 -26.30
CA PRO A 137 11.23 13.51 -25.98
C PRO A 137 12.55 13.21 -26.71
N THR A 138 13.16 14.23 -27.31
CA THR A 138 14.42 14.09 -28.05
C THR A 138 15.58 13.71 -27.14
N ALA A 139 15.65 14.31 -25.95
CA ALA A 139 16.64 13.95 -24.94
C ALA A 139 16.25 12.63 -24.26
N GLU A 140 17.09 11.60 -24.41
CA GLU A 140 16.88 10.26 -23.84
C GLU A 140 16.57 10.29 -22.33
N LYS A 141 17.30 11.12 -21.57
CA LYS A 141 17.07 11.32 -20.12
C LYS A 141 15.67 11.85 -19.74
N LYS A 142 14.90 12.37 -20.71
CA LYS A 142 13.53 12.86 -20.51
C LYS A 142 12.48 11.82 -20.92
N ARG A 143 12.86 10.74 -21.62
CA ARG A 143 11.96 9.67 -22.05
C ARG A 143 11.49 8.84 -20.86
N LEU A 144 10.29 8.27 -20.98
CA LEU A 144 9.81 7.29 -20.01
C LEU A 144 10.82 6.13 -19.93
N SER A 145 11.22 5.76 -18.71
CA SER A 145 12.25 4.75 -18.44
C SER A 145 11.88 3.90 -17.23
N SER A 146 12.52 2.77 -17.06
CA SER A 146 12.19 1.82 -16.01
C SER A 146 12.32 2.42 -14.60
N GLY A 147 11.47 1.97 -13.68
CA GLY A 147 11.50 2.42 -12.29
C GLY A 147 10.16 2.29 -11.59
N VAL A 148 10.09 2.81 -10.37
CA VAL A 148 8.87 2.81 -9.55
C VAL A 148 8.03 4.03 -9.87
N TYR A 149 6.75 3.80 -10.15
CA TYR A 149 5.76 4.83 -10.45
C TYR A 149 4.60 4.74 -9.46
N ALA A 150 4.13 5.90 -8.98
CA ALA A 150 2.82 6.02 -8.36
C ALA A 150 1.78 6.23 -9.45
N GLY A 151 0.74 5.41 -9.43
CA GLY A 151 -0.38 5.44 -10.35
C GLY A 151 -1.67 5.89 -9.68
N VAL A 152 -2.51 6.58 -10.45
CA VAL A 152 -3.89 6.90 -10.07
C VAL A 152 -4.80 6.55 -11.23
N PHE A 153 -5.74 5.64 -11.01
CA PHE A 153 -6.83 5.38 -11.94
C PHE A 153 -7.97 6.34 -11.68
N LYS A 154 -8.34 7.10 -12.71
CA LYS A 154 -9.47 8.02 -12.70
C LYS A 154 -10.63 7.38 -13.44
N SER A 155 -11.61 6.87 -12.69
CA SER A 155 -12.87 6.41 -13.28
C SER A 155 -13.76 7.62 -13.57
N SER A 156 -13.64 8.16 -14.77
CA SER A 156 -14.44 9.28 -15.26
C SER A 156 -15.08 8.91 -16.60
N SER A 157 -15.80 9.84 -17.24
CA SER A 157 -16.32 9.64 -18.60
C SER A 157 -15.24 9.34 -19.64
N ASP A 158 -14.01 9.82 -19.41
CA ASP A 158 -12.81 9.47 -20.17
C ASP A 158 -11.79 8.86 -19.19
N PRO A 159 -11.86 7.55 -18.93
CA PRO A 159 -11.08 6.93 -17.86
C PRO A 159 -9.58 6.98 -18.19
N SER A 160 -8.75 7.30 -17.21
CA SER A 160 -7.30 7.40 -17.41
C SER A 160 -6.49 6.86 -16.25
N VAL A 161 -5.26 6.47 -16.54
CA VAL A 161 -4.24 6.10 -15.56
C VAL A 161 -3.11 7.12 -15.65
N ILE A 162 -2.90 7.87 -14.56
CA ILE A 162 -1.78 8.80 -14.45
C ILE A 162 -0.66 8.11 -13.70
N LEU A 163 0.51 8.01 -14.32
CA LEU A 163 1.73 7.46 -13.73
C LEU A 163 2.73 8.58 -13.46
N ARG A 164 3.21 8.70 -12.22
CA ARG A 164 4.22 9.66 -11.77
C ARG A 164 5.44 8.90 -11.25
N SER A 165 6.62 9.24 -11.76
CA SER A 165 7.85 8.60 -11.29
C SER A 165 8.15 8.95 -9.83
N LEU A 166 8.55 7.95 -9.06
CA LEU A 166 8.98 8.10 -7.67
C LEU A 166 10.50 8.23 -7.52
N GLU A 167 11.24 8.41 -8.62
CA GLU A 167 12.70 8.58 -8.61
C GLU A 167 13.15 9.79 -7.77
N SER A 168 12.30 10.81 -7.59
CA SER A 168 12.60 11.95 -6.71
C SER A 168 12.75 11.56 -5.24
N PHE A 169 12.19 10.41 -4.82
CA PHE A 169 12.40 9.88 -3.49
C PHE A 169 13.74 9.15 -3.43
N LYS A 170 14.64 9.64 -2.57
CA LYS A 170 15.94 9.02 -2.32
C LYS A 170 15.75 7.67 -1.63
N GLY A 171 16.59 6.70 -2.01
CA GLY A 171 16.60 5.36 -1.41
C GLY A 171 16.17 4.27 -2.38
N GLY A 172 16.05 3.04 -1.85
CA GLY A 172 15.61 1.89 -2.64
C GLY A 172 14.09 1.87 -2.89
N VAL A 173 13.63 0.84 -3.62
CA VAL A 173 12.23 0.68 -4.03
C VAL A 173 11.23 0.74 -2.87
N HIS A 174 11.62 0.26 -1.68
CA HIS A 174 10.79 0.33 -0.48
C HIS A 174 10.64 1.76 0.05
N MET A 175 11.71 2.55 0.09
CA MET A 175 11.64 3.96 0.48
C MET A 175 10.82 4.77 -0.52
N GLN A 176 11.00 4.50 -1.82
CA GLN A 176 10.18 5.12 -2.87
C GLN A 176 8.70 4.79 -2.70
N PHE A 177 8.37 3.51 -2.46
CA PHE A 177 7.01 3.09 -2.18
C PHE A 177 6.40 3.84 -0.99
N TRP A 178 7.10 3.88 0.16
CA TRP A 178 6.58 4.56 1.34
C TRP A 178 6.44 6.08 1.12
N GLY A 179 7.30 6.68 0.30
CA GLY A 179 7.12 8.05 -0.20
C GLY A 179 5.83 8.26 -0.98
N GLY A 180 5.54 7.37 -1.92
CA GLY A 180 4.27 7.36 -2.65
C GLY A 180 3.06 7.14 -1.74
N PHE A 181 3.16 6.22 -0.78
CA PHE A 181 2.09 5.95 0.19
C PHE A 181 1.83 7.15 1.13
N HIS A 182 2.88 7.85 1.56
CA HIS A 182 2.78 9.06 2.36
C HIS A 182 2.12 10.22 1.59
N GLN A 183 2.42 10.36 0.28
CA GLN A 183 1.69 11.29 -0.60
C GLN A 183 0.21 10.92 -0.71
N PHE A 184 -0.09 9.64 -0.94
CA PHE A 184 -1.46 9.13 -0.98
C PHE A 184 -2.25 9.44 0.31
N ILE A 185 -1.67 9.21 1.49
CA ILE A 185 -2.32 9.56 2.77
C ILE A 185 -2.62 11.07 2.84
N THR A 186 -1.71 11.90 2.33
CA THR A 186 -1.91 13.36 2.31
C THR A 186 -3.08 13.75 1.40
N GLU A 187 -3.18 13.14 0.22
CA GLU A 187 -4.27 13.37 -0.73
C GLU A 187 -5.62 12.93 -0.16
N ILE A 188 -5.69 11.75 0.47
CA ILE A 188 -6.93 11.27 1.11
C ILE A 188 -7.33 12.17 2.29
N SER A 189 -6.36 12.64 3.08
CA SER A 189 -6.64 13.57 4.19
C SER A 189 -7.31 14.86 3.72
N GLN A 190 -6.98 15.34 2.52
CA GLN A 190 -7.59 16.53 1.93
C GLN A 190 -9.02 16.29 1.43
N GLN A 191 -9.40 15.03 1.19
CA GLN A 191 -10.72 14.65 0.70
C GLN A 191 -11.71 14.38 1.83
N ILE A 192 -11.26 13.90 3.00
CA ILE A 192 -12.12 13.59 4.16
C ILE A 192 -13.06 14.74 4.56
N PRO A 193 -12.66 16.03 4.57
CA PRO A 193 -13.56 17.14 4.88
C PRO A 193 -14.81 17.21 3.99
N ASN A 194 -14.73 16.68 2.77
CA ASN A 194 -15.84 16.67 1.80
C ASN A 194 -16.76 15.44 1.95
N CYS A 195 -16.44 14.49 2.83
CA CYS A 195 -17.30 13.33 3.10
C CYS A 195 -18.61 13.75 3.79
N THR A 196 -19.67 12.99 3.58
CA THR A 196 -21.03 13.26 4.09
C THR A 196 -21.23 12.92 5.57
N LEU A 197 -20.17 12.50 6.28
CA LEU A 197 -20.23 12.11 7.69
C LEU A 197 -20.47 13.30 8.64
N PRO A 198 -20.92 13.05 9.89
CA PRO A 198 -20.86 14.04 10.95
C PRO A 198 -19.45 14.63 11.14
N ARG A 199 -19.37 15.89 11.59
CA ARG A 199 -18.09 16.60 11.75
C ARG A 199 -17.15 15.89 12.71
N ASP A 200 -17.66 15.41 13.84
CA ASP A 200 -16.90 14.69 14.86
C ASP A 200 -16.34 13.35 14.33
N GLU A 201 -17.02 12.70 13.40
CA GLU A 201 -16.48 11.51 12.71
C GLU A 201 -15.38 11.87 11.73
N ARG A 202 -15.54 12.94 10.93
CA ARG A 202 -14.48 13.41 10.04
C ARG A 202 -13.23 13.82 10.81
N ASP A 203 -13.40 14.54 11.93
CA ASP A 203 -12.28 14.99 12.78
C ASP A 203 -11.55 13.80 13.40
N ARG A 204 -12.28 12.77 13.86
CA ARG A 204 -11.68 11.50 14.34
C ARG A 204 -10.93 10.76 13.24
N ALA A 205 -11.49 10.66 12.03
CA ALA A 205 -10.82 10.03 10.89
C ALA A 205 -9.51 10.75 10.52
N LEU A 206 -9.52 12.08 10.50
CA LEU A 206 -8.33 12.90 10.25
C LEU A 206 -7.28 12.72 11.35
N PHE A 207 -7.68 12.58 12.61
CA PHE A 207 -6.78 12.29 13.71
C PHE A 207 -6.09 10.91 13.55
N GLU A 208 -6.87 9.86 13.25
CA GLU A 208 -6.34 8.51 12.99
C GLU A 208 -5.37 8.51 11.80
N LEU A 209 -5.74 9.16 10.69
CA LEU A 209 -4.91 9.24 9.49
C LEU A 209 -3.62 10.07 9.70
N ARG A 210 -3.71 11.14 10.50
CA ARG A 210 -2.54 11.94 10.90
C ARG A 210 -1.55 11.09 11.72
N ALA A 211 -2.04 10.28 12.65
CA ALA A 211 -1.17 9.41 13.45
C ALA A 211 -0.37 8.43 12.57
N ILE A 212 -1.00 7.86 11.54
CA ILE A 212 -0.30 7.00 10.55
C ILE A 212 0.77 7.80 9.81
N LYS A 213 0.38 8.97 9.29
CA LYS A 213 1.26 9.84 8.51
C LYS A 213 2.50 10.26 9.30
N GLU A 214 2.31 10.74 10.53
CA GLU A 214 3.38 11.13 11.45
C GLU A 214 4.26 9.94 11.83
N GLY A 215 3.64 8.77 12.04
CA GLY A 215 4.38 7.53 12.31
C GLY A 215 5.32 7.15 11.15
N LEU A 216 4.88 7.28 9.90
CA LEU A 216 5.72 7.03 8.72
C LEU A 216 6.87 8.07 8.60
N ALA A 217 6.65 9.28 9.10
CA ALA A 217 7.59 10.40 9.03
C ALA A 217 8.50 10.56 10.27
N TYR A 218 8.53 9.56 11.13
CA TYR A 218 9.28 9.59 12.40
C TYR A 218 10.80 9.64 12.19
N ASP A 219 11.53 10.12 13.20
CA ASP A 219 13.00 10.15 13.26
C ASP A 219 13.69 10.80 12.04
N GLY A 220 13.15 11.93 11.58
CA GLY A 220 13.72 12.69 10.46
C GLY A 220 13.35 12.18 9.06
N TYR A 221 12.60 11.08 8.95
CA TYR A 221 12.15 10.52 7.66
C TYR A 221 10.91 11.23 7.09
N GLN A 222 10.98 12.56 6.92
CA GLN A 222 9.84 13.43 6.54
C GLN A 222 9.06 13.01 5.28
N SER A 223 9.64 12.14 4.44
CA SER A 223 9.01 11.58 3.24
C SER A 223 8.38 10.20 3.46
N GLY A 224 8.14 9.75 4.70
CA GLY A 224 7.46 8.49 4.99
C GLY A 224 8.35 7.24 5.04
N GLY A 225 9.67 7.38 4.87
CA GLY A 225 10.60 6.27 4.70
C GLY A 225 10.95 5.49 5.97
N TRP A 226 10.44 5.87 7.15
CA TRP A 226 10.91 5.37 8.44
C TRP A 226 10.77 3.85 8.60
N LEU A 227 9.64 3.26 8.20
CA LEU A 227 9.44 1.82 8.29
C LEU A 227 10.46 1.03 7.45
N SER A 228 10.83 1.55 6.27
CA SER A 228 11.88 0.93 5.45
C SER A 228 13.22 0.98 6.16
N GLU A 229 13.50 2.06 6.88
CA GLU A 229 14.74 2.18 7.65
C GLU A 229 14.79 1.16 8.78
N VAL A 230 13.72 1.05 9.59
CA VAL A 230 13.65 0.07 10.68
C VAL A 230 13.79 -1.36 10.15
N ARG A 231 13.24 -1.67 8.98
CA ARG A 231 13.46 -2.98 8.36
C ARG A 231 14.90 -3.17 7.89
N ASN A 232 15.54 -2.13 7.36
CA ASN A 232 16.94 -2.20 6.90
C ASN A 232 17.94 -2.29 8.07
N SER A 233 17.68 -1.58 9.18
CA SER A 233 18.47 -1.66 10.40
C SER A 233 18.50 -3.09 10.94
N VAL A 234 17.33 -3.72 11.03
CA VAL A 234 17.21 -5.11 11.47
C VAL A 234 17.80 -6.07 10.43
N ASN A 235 17.39 -6.01 9.17
CA ASN A 235 17.69 -7.07 8.20
C ASN A 235 19.11 -7.00 7.61
N TYR A 236 19.68 -5.82 7.41
CA TYR A 236 20.96 -5.67 6.73
C TYR A 236 22.08 -5.23 7.66
N ARG A 237 21.77 -4.41 8.67
CA ARG A 237 22.79 -3.91 9.62
C ARG A 237 22.81 -4.69 10.94
N LEU A 238 21.86 -5.60 11.13
CA LEU A 238 21.75 -6.48 12.30
C LEU A 238 21.66 -5.69 13.62
N GLU A 239 21.03 -4.50 13.57
CA GLU A 239 20.88 -3.60 14.71
C GLU A 239 19.77 -4.05 15.68
N HIS A 240 19.62 -3.32 16.79
CA HIS A 240 18.59 -3.50 17.83
C HIS A 240 18.65 -4.79 18.66
N GLY A 241 19.74 -5.55 18.57
CA GLY A 241 19.94 -6.73 19.43
C GLY A 241 18.95 -7.87 19.18
N VAL A 242 18.23 -7.88 18.07
CA VAL A 242 17.21 -8.88 17.77
C VAL A 242 17.74 -10.14 17.07
N TRP A 243 19.02 -10.10 16.67
CA TRP A 243 19.79 -11.23 16.17
C TRP A 243 20.75 -11.75 17.24
N HIS A 244 21.08 -13.04 17.19
CA HIS A 244 22.14 -13.61 18.03
C HIS A 244 23.45 -12.83 17.85
N PRO A 245 24.17 -12.44 18.92
CA PRO A 245 24.07 -12.91 20.31
C PRO A 245 23.08 -12.16 21.22
N TYR A 246 22.18 -11.37 20.65
CA TYR A 246 21.10 -10.64 21.35
C TYR A 246 21.56 -9.55 22.33
N ALA A 247 22.69 -8.90 22.04
CA ALA A 247 23.20 -7.80 22.84
C ALA A 247 22.25 -6.59 22.76
N ASN A 248 21.87 -6.03 23.91
CA ASN A 248 21.03 -4.83 24.03
C ASN A 248 19.66 -4.95 23.33
N CYS A 249 19.03 -6.14 23.37
CA CYS A 249 17.66 -6.32 22.87
C CYS A 249 16.67 -5.58 23.77
N GLU A 250 16.08 -4.50 23.26
CA GLU A 250 15.10 -3.68 23.99
C GLU A 250 13.66 -4.21 23.88
N VAL A 251 13.44 -5.31 23.14
CA VAL A 251 12.10 -5.80 22.80
C VAL A 251 11.90 -7.26 23.19
N ASP A 252 10.91 -7.50 24.05
CA ASP A 252 10.39 -8.84 24.30
C ASP A 252 9.55 -9.30 23.10
N GLY A 253 9.92 -10.43 22.49
CA GLY A 253 9.17 -11.03 21.40
C GLY A 253 7.71 -11.35 21.75
N LYS A 254 7.40 -11.66 23.02
CA LYS A 254 6.01 -11.87 23.48
C LYS A 254 5.21 -10.56 23.48
N GLU A 255 5.80 -9.47 23.95
CA GLU A 255 5.17 -8.16 23.91
C GLU A 255 4.94 -7.70 22.47
N PHE A 256 5.96 -7.86 21.61
CA PHE A 256 5.86 -7.57 20.19
C PHE A 256 4.70 -8.35 19.55
N HIS A 257 4.64 -9.66 19.78
CA HIS A 257 3.57 -10.52 19.27
C HIS A 257 2.19 -10.09 19.79
N LYS A 258 2.08 -9.71 21.06
CA LYS A 258 0.82 -9.21 21.64
C LYS A 258 0.32 -7.93 20.95
N ILE A 259 1.21 -7.01 20.57
CA ILE A 259 0.86 -5.83 19.78
C ILE A 259 0.34 -6.25 18.41
N VAL A 260 1.05 -7.16 17.75
CA VAL A 260 0.72 -7.65 16.41
C VAL A 260 -0.62 -8.37 16.35
N GLN A 261 -0.92 -9.25 17.30
CA GLN A 261 -2.18 -10.00 17.35
C GLN A 261 -3.42 -9.10 17.51
N LYS A 262 -3.24 -7.87 18.01
CA LYS A 262 -4.34 -6.91 18.12
C LYS A 262 -4.79 -6.37 16.76
N SER A 263 -3.99 -6.49 15.70
CA SER A 263 -4.31 -5.96 14.36
C SER A 263 -5.66 -6.45 13.82
N PHE A 264 -6.03 -7.71 14.10
CA PHE A 264 -7.30 -8.29 13.65
C PHE A 264 -8.48 -8.04 14.61
N SER A 265 -8.22 -7.77 15.89
CA SER A 265 -9.28 -7.67 16.91
C SER A 265 -9.71 -6.23 17.18
N GLN A 266 -8.80 -5.25 17.13
CA GLN A 266 -9.12 -3.87 17.46
C GLN A 266 -8.30 -2.86 16.63
N PRO A 267 -8.88 -1.71 16.26
CA PRO A 267 -8.13 -0.62 15.66
C PRO A 267 -7.02 -0.14 16.61
N MET A 268 -5.80 -0.09 16.09
CA MET A 268 -4.60 0.29 16.85
C MET A 268 -4.35 1.81 16.74
N TYR A 269 -5.26 2.62 17.29
CA TYR A 269 -5.10 4.08 17.39
C TYR A 269 -5.33 4.56 18.83
N PRO A 270 -4.55 5.54 19.33
CA PRO A 270 -3.42 6.21 18.66
C PRO A 270 -2.14 5.36 18.66
N ILE A 271 -1.26 5.61 17.69
CA ILE A 271 0.12 5.13 17.72
C ILE A 271 0.85 5.96 18.77
N SER A 272 1.56 5.32 19.71
CA SER A 272 2.19 6.07 20.79
C SER A 272 3.27 7.00 20.23
N ASN A 273 3.17 8.31 20.45
CA ASN A 273 4.20 9.28 20.06
C ASN A 273 5.26 9.53 21.15
N SER A 274 5.25 8.73 22.23
CA SER A 274 6.24 8.88 23.30
C SER A 274 7.64 8.45 22.85
N ALA A 275 8.63 9.34 23.03
CA ALA A 275 10.04 9.04 22.79
C ALA A 275 10.57 7.87 23.65
N THR A 276 9.84 7.48 24.69
CA THR A 276 10.19 6.35 25.56
C THR A 276 9.80 4.98 25.01
N VAL A 277 8.99 4.93 23.95
CA VAL A 277 8.60 3.64 23.34
C VAL A 277 9.75 3.13 22.47
N PRO A 278 10.26 1.89 22.71
CA PRO A 278 11.29 1.29 21.89
C PRO A 278 10.94 1.34 20.39
N VAL A 279 11.95 1.63 19.56
CA VAL A 279 11.80 1.81 18.11
C VAL A 279 11.02 0.66 17.44
N LEU A 280 11.36 -0.58 17.80
CA LEU A 280 10.72 -1.76 17.21
C LEU A 280 9.25 -1.93 17.66
N LEU A 281 8.91 -1.57 18.90
CA LEU A 281 7.51 -1.61 19.38
C LEU A 281 6.67 -0.53 18.70
N ARG A 282 7.24 0.67 18.49
CA ARG A 282 6.62 1.74 17.71
C ARG A 282 6.35 1.29 16.27
N ALA A 283 7.34 0.66 15.63
CA ALA A 283 7.17 0.12 14.28
C ALA A 283 6.09 -0.97 14.25
N ALA A 284 6.05 -1.86 15.25
CA ALA A 284 5.01 -2.88 15.39
C ALA A 284 3.60 -2.28 15.49
N GLN A 285 3.44 -1.21 16.28
CA GLN A 285 2.17 -0.50 16.43
C GLN A 285 1.71 0.07 15.07
N LEU A 286 2.57 0.84 14.39
CA LEU A 286 2.25 1.44 13.10
C LEU A 286 1.92 0.37 12.04
N ASN A 287 2.72 -0.69 11.96
CA ASN A 287 2.48 -1.81 11.06
C ASN A 287 1.14 -2.50 11.35
N ALA A 288 0.83 -2.76 12.62
CA ALA A 288 -0.44 -3.34 13.05
C ALA A 288 -1.63 -2.42 12.73
N SER A 289 -1.49 -1.09 12.85
CA SER A 289 -2.53 -0.12 12.48
C SER A 289 -2.87 -0.18 10.99
N LEU A 290 -1.85 -0.29 10.11
CA LEU A 290 -2.05 -0.42 8.66
C LEU A 290 -2.77 -1.73 8.30
N VAL A 291 -2.38 -2.85 8.92
CA VAL A 291 -3.07 -4.13 8.70
C VAL A 291 -4.50 -4.10 9.25
N SER A 292 -4.71 -3.48 10.41
CA SER A 292 -6.05 -3.32 10.98
C SER A 292 -6.95 -2.47 10.08
N TRP A 293 -6.41 -1.36 9.53
CA TRP A 293 -7.13 -0.54 8.56
C TRP A 293 -7.57 -1.40 7.37
N LEU A 294 -6.65 -2.13 6.74
CA LEU A 294 -6.99 -3.00 5.63
C LEU A 294 -8.04 -4.05 6.01
N TYR A 295 -7.85 -4.77 7.10
CA TYR A 295 -8.75 -5.83 7.55
C TYR A 295 -10.19 -5.33 7.68
N ARG A 296 -10.37 -4.19 8.35
CA ARG A 296 -11.69 -3.59 8.55
C ARG A 296 -12.28 -3.02 7.26
N SER A 297 -11.45 -2.47 6.38
CA SER A 297 -11.89 -2.06 5.05
C SER A 297 -12.41 -3.24 4.22
N LEU A 298 -11.76 -4.41 4.31
CA LEU A 298 -12.18 -5.60 3.57
C LEU A 298 -13.42 -6.27 4.17
N GLU A 299 -13.62 -6.23 5.48
CA GLU A 299 -14.89 -6.67 6.10
C GLU A 299 -16.06 -5.86 5.51
N VAL A 300 -15.95 -4.53 5.52
CA VAL A 300 -16.97 -3.64 4.94
C VAL A 300 -17.13 -3.87 3.44
N LEU A 301 -16.04 -4.00 2.69
CA LEU A 301 -16.10 -4.26 1.24
C LEU A 301 -16.78 -5.60 0.95
N GLY A 302 -16.48 -6.64 1.74
CA GLY A 302 -17.08 -7.98 1.61
C GLY A 302 -18.59 -7.95 1.84
N ASP A 303 -19.07 -7.15 2.78
CA ASP A 303 -20.51 -7.03 3.08
C ASP A 303 -21.31 -6.31 1.98
N ILE A 304 -20.68 -5.37 1.27
CA ILE A 304 -21.33 -4.58 0.20
C ILE A 304 -21.05 -5.08 -1.23
N SER A 305 -20.23 -6.10 -1.39
CA SER A 305 -19.82 -6.63 -2.70
C SER A 305 -20.87 -7.54 -3.32
N SER A 306 -20.87 -7.65 -4.65
CA SER A 306 -21.63 -8.67 -5.39
C SER A 306 -21.34 -10.08 -4.88
N HIS A 307 -22.26 -11.05 -5.06
CA HIS A 307 -22.11 -12.40 -4.52
C HIS A 307 -20.76 -13.06 -4.90
N GLN A 308 -20.37 -13.00 -6.17
CA GLN A 308 -19.11 -13.59 -6.64
C GLN A 308 -17.88 -12.90 -6.04
N ARG A 309 -17.92 -11.58 -5.87
CA ARG A 309 -16.81 -10.83 -5.29
C ARG A 309 -16.72 -10.99 -3.78
N ARG A 310 -17.86 -10.95 -3.11
CA ARG A 310 -17.98 -11.30 -1.69
C ARG A 310 -17.32 -12.65 -1.44
N LYS A 311 -17.58 -13.64 -2.29
CA LYS A 311 -16.90 -14.94 -2.23
C LYS A 311 -15.37 -14.80 -2.29
N CYS A 312 -14.84 -14.05 -3.25
CA CYS A 312 -13.38 -13.87 -3.40
C CYS A 312 -12.72 -13.14 -2.22
N ILE A 313 -13.41 -12.16 -1.62
CA ILE A 313 -12.89 -11.43 -0.45
C ILE A 313 -13.03 -12.28 0.82
N VAL A 314 -14.19 -12.92 1.01
CA VAL A 314 -14.53 -13.69 2.21
C VAL A 314 -13.76 -15.01 2.25
N GLU A 315 -13.67 -15.73 1.14
CA GLU A 315 -12.95 -17.02 1.04
C GLU A 315 -11.47 -16.84 0.68
N GLY A 316 -11.05 -15.62 0.30
CA GLY A 316 -9.65 -15.27 0.11
C GLY A 316 -9.08 -14.60 1.36
N PRO A 317 -8.77 -13.29 1.31
CA PRO A 317 -8.04 -12.61 2.38
C PRO A 317 -8.74 -12.67 3.74
N LEU A 318 -10.08 -12.53 3.83
CA LEU A 318 -10.73 -12.57 5.15
C LEU A 318 -10.73 -13.98 5.77
N TRP A 319 -10.77 -15.04 4.96
CA TRP A 319 -10.61 -16.41 5.45
C TRP A 319 -9.21 -16.61 6.02
N VAL A 320 -8.20 -16.16 5.27
CA VAL A 320 -6.79 -16.11 5.68
C VAL A 320 -6.58 -15.29 6.95
N ALA A 321 -7.42 -14.32 7.27
CA ALA A 321 -7.33 -13.55 8.52
C ALA A 321 -8.03 -14.23 9.71
N LYS A 322 -9.04 -15.08 9.47
CA LYS A 322 -9.83 -15.76 10.50
C LYS A 322 -9.25 -17.08 10.99
N GLY A 323 -8.81 -17.97 10.09
CA GLY A 323 -8.37 -19.34 10.42
C GLY A 323 -6.95 -19.47 10.94
#